data_AF-A0A1V6XXH3-F1
#
_entry.id   AF-A0A1V6XXH3-F1
#
_cell.length_a   1.000
_cell.length_b   1.000
_cell.length_c   1.000
_cell.angle_alpha   90.00
_cell.angle_beta   90.00
_cell.angle_gamma   90.00
#
_symmetry.space_group_name_H-M   'P 1'
#
loop_
_entity.id
_entity.type
_entity.pdbx_description
1 polymer ?
#
loop_
_entity_poly.entity_id
_entity_poly.type
_entity_poly.pdbx_seq_one_letter_code
_entity_poly.pdbx_strand_id
1 'polypeptide(L)'
;MPPIRSRSSKDLIEQEGRLLLAIQAIKKQEIRTIAAAARTFNIPRSTLRDRLNGHAERSTIRANSHKLTETEEESLQKWILSMDSRGAAPRPSMVREMANLLLEKRGTTLVLSVGENWVTKFVKR
;
A
#
# COMPACT_ATOMS: atom_id res chain seq x y z
N MET A 1 -10.92 29.42 3.56
CA MET A 1 -11.06 28.49 2.41
C MET A 1 -11.75 27.23 2.89
N PRO A 2 -12.78 26.72 2.19
CA PRO A 2 -13.36 25.42 2.54
C PRO A 2 -12.34 24.30 2.21
N PRO A 3 -12.31 23.21 3.00
CA PRO A 3 -11.43 22.09 2.71
C PRO A 3 -11.85 21.41 1.40
N ILE A 4 -10.87 21.08 0.56
CA ILE A 4 -11.07 20.26 -0.65
C ILE A 4 -11.67 18.93 -0.19
N ARG A 5 -12.92 18.65 -0.57
CA ARG A 5 -13.59 17.38 -0.25
C ARG A 5 -12.71 16.23 -0.71
N SER A 6 -12.26 15.38 0.21
CA SER A 6 -11.57 14.15 -0.15
C SER A 6 -12.54 13.28 -0.95
N ARG A 7 -12.15 12.82 -2.14
CA ARG A 7 -12.93 11.87 -2.94
C ARG A 7 -13.23 10.63 -2.10
N SER A 8 -14.44 10.08 -2.24
CA SER A 8 -14.83 8.85 -1.56
C SER A 8 -13.94 7.70 -2.04
N SER A 9 -13.65 6.74 -1.15
CA SER A 9 -12.91 5.53 -1.52
C SER A 9 -13.57 4.76 -2.67
N LYS A 10 -14.90 4.79 -2.75
CA LYS A 10 -15.67 4.18 -3.86
C LYS A 10 -15.35 4.85 -5.20
N ASP A 11 -15.29 6.18 -5.23
CA ASP A 11 -14.99 6.96 -6.44
C ASP A 11 -13.58 6.67 -6.96
N LEU A 12 -12.62 6.43 -6.06
CA LEU A 12 -11.24 6.08 -6.42
C LEU A 12 -11.17 4.69 -7.08
N ILE A 13 -11.85 3.70 -6.50
CA ILE A 13 -11.91 2.33 -7.06
C ILE A 13 -12.54 2.34 -8.45
N GLU A 14 -13.63 3.09 -8.64
CA GLU A 14 -14.26 3.22 -9.96
C GLU A 14 -13.36 3.92 -10.97
N GLN A 15 -12.68 4.99 -10.56
CA GLN A 15 -11.76 5.72 -11.41
C GLN A 15 -10.63 4.81 -11.89
N GLU A 16 -10.12 3.96 -11.01
CA GLU A 16 -9.05 3.00 -11.29
C GLU A 16 -9.48 1.88 -12.23
N GLY A 17 -10.69 1.35 -12.03
CA GLY A 17 -11.29 0.41 -12.99
C GLY A 17 -11.37 0.99 -14.40
N ARG A 18 -11.85 2.23 -14.54
CA ARG A 18 -11.90 2.94 -15.84
C ARG A 18 -10.50 3.17 -16.42
N LEU A 19 -9.53 3.43 -15.57
CA LEU A 19 -8.15 3.69 -15.97
C LEU A 19 -7.46 2.43 -16.51
N LEU A 20 -7.69 1.27 -15.88
CA LEU A 20 -7.22 -0.03 -16.37
C LEU A 20 -7.85 -0.38 -17.72
N LEU A 21 -9.16 -0.16 -17.89
CA LEU A 21 -9.84 -0.35 -19.17
C LEU A 21 -9.27 0.56 -20.27
N ALA A 22 -9.00 1.83 -19.95
CA ALA A 22 -8.40 2.77 -20.89
C ALA A 22 -7.00 2.32 -21.35
N ILE A 23 -6.18 1.81 -20.44
CA ILE A 23 -4.85 1.28 -20.77
C ILE A 23 -4.96 0.03 -21.65
N GLN A 24 -5.91 -0.86 -21.34
CA GLN A 24 -6.14 -2.05 -22.14
C GLN A 24 -6.59 -1.70 -23.57
N ALA A 25 -7.48 -0.72 -23.72
CA ALA A 25 -7.93 -0.23 -25.03
C ALA A 25 -6.78 0.38 -25.86
N ILE A 26 -5.87 1.13 -25.22
CA ILE A 26 -4.67 1.65 -25.89
C ILE A 26 -3.74 0.50 -26.31
N LYS A 27 -3.51 -0.49 -25.43
CA LYS A 27 -2.66 -1.66 -25.73
C LYS A 27 -3.22 -2.51 -26.86
N LYS A 28 -4.54 -2.67 -26.93
CA LYS A 28 -5.26 -3.37 -28.02
C LYS A 28 -5.34 -2.56 -29.32
N GLN A 29 -4.78 -1.35 -29.36
CA GLN A 29 -4.86 -0.41 -30.48
C GLN A 29 -6.29 0.00 -30.89
N GLU A 30 -7.30 -0.24 -30.04
CA GLU A 30 -8.67 0.25 -30.25
C GLU A 30 -8.72 1.78 -30.21
N ILE A 31 -7.86 2.38 -29.38
CA ILE A 31 -7.72 3.83 -29.26
C ILE A 31 -6.26 4.23 -29.43
N ARG A 32 -5.96 4.99 -30.49
CA ARG A 32 -4.59 5.39 -30.84
C ARG A 32 -4.02 6.50 -29.96
N THR A 33 -4.85 7.30 -29.30
CA THR A 33 -4.38 8.47 -28.54
C THR A 33 -4.84 8.46 -27.09
N ILE A 34 -3.93 8.89 -26.20
CA ILE A 34 -4.22 9.09 -24.77
C ILE A 34 -5.39 10.09 -24.58
N ALA A 35 -5.52 11.08 -25.47
CA ALA A 35 -6.62 12.05 -25.44
C ALA A 35 -7.98 11.39 -25.66
N ALA A 36 -8.07 10.56 -26.70
CA ALA A 36 -9.30 9.88 -27.03
C ALA A 36 -9.70 8.91 -25.91
N ALA A 37 -8.74 8.12 -25.40
CA ALA A 37 -9.01 7.19 -24.31
C ALA A 37 -9.47 7.94 -23.04
N ALA A 38 -8.81 9.03 -22.68
CA ALA A 38 -9.21 9.85 -21.54
C ALA A 38 -10.65 10.38 -21.67
N ARG A 39 -11.06 10.79 -22.87
CA ARG A 39 -12.43 11.27 -23.15
C ARG A 39 -13.45 10.14 -23.12
N THR A 40 -13.16 9.00 -23.74
CA THR A 40 -14.07 7.84 -23.79
C THR A 40 -14.33 7.28 -22.39
N PHE A 41 -13.29 7.18 -21.56
CA PHE A 41 -13.39 6.61 -20.21
C PHE A 41 -13.64 7.68 -19.12
N ASN A 42 -13.85 8.94 -19.50
CA ASN A 42 -14.10 10.07 -18.60
C ASN A 42 -13.08 10.18 -17.43
N ILE A 43 -11.79 10.10 -17.76
CA ILE A 43 -10.69 10.20 -16.81
C ILE A 43 -9.76 11.38 -17.15
N PRO A 44 -9.09 11.99 -16.16
CA PRO A 44 -8.10 13.02 -16.43
C PRO A 44 -6.94 12.49 -17.26
N ARG A 45 -6.56 13.23 -18.33
CA ARG A 45 -5.46 12.87 -19.22
C ARG A 45 -4.12 12.74 -18.46
N SER A 46 -3.88 13.58 -17.46
CA SER A 46 -2.67 13.53 -16.63
C SER A 46 -2.56 12.19 -15.91
N THR A 47 -3.63 11.74 -15.24
CA THR A 47 -3.66 10.46 -14.52
C THR A 47 -3.41 9.26 -15.45
N LEU A 48 -4.02 9.27 -16.65
CA LEU A 48 -3.79 8.20 -17.64
C LEU A 48 -2.34 8.18 -18.14
N ARG A 49 -1.74 9.35 -18.37
CA ARG A 49 -0.33 9.47 -18.76
C ARG A 49 0.60 8.98 -17.65
N ASP A 50 0.36 9.38 -16.41
CA ASP A 50 1.18 8.97 -15.26
C ASP A 50 1.16 7.44 -15.10
N ARG A 51 0.00 6.81 -15.25
CA ARG A 51 -0.09 5.35 -15.18
C ARG A 51 0.61 4.65 -16.34
N LEU A 52 0.54 5.18 -17.56
CA LEU A 52 1.30 4.65 -18.70
C LEU A 52 2.81 4.77 -18.50
N ASN A 53 3.26 5.81 -17.79
CA ASN A 53 4.65 5.99 -17.39
C ASN A 53 5.06 5.13 -16.18
N GLY A 54 4.16 4.27 -15.66
CA GLY A 54 4.46 3.32 -14.58
C GLY A 54 4.18 3.81 -13.17
N HIS A 55 3.58 5.00 -12.98
CA HIS A 55 3.15 5.42 -11.65
C HIS A 55 1.97 4.57 -11.19
N ALA A 56 2.11 3.78 -10.12
CA ALA A 56 1.02 3.01 -9.52
C ALA A 56 0.07 3.88 -8.67
N GLU A 57 -1.09 3.34 -8.28
CA GLU A 57 -2.06 4.09 -7.49
C GLU A 57 -1.47 4.34 -6.10
N ARG A 58 -1.63 5.54 -5.55
CA ARG A 58 -1.16 5.80 -4.19
C ARG A 58 -1.81 4.84 -3.17
N SER A 59 -3.05 4.41 -3.36
CA SER A 59 -3.72 3.46 -2.46
C SER A 59 -3.08 2.06 -2.53
N THR A 60 -2.60 1.65 -3.70
CA THR A 60 -1.88 0.38 -3.91
C THR A 60 -0.40 0.46 -3.53
N ILE A 61 0.19 1.66 -3.58
CA ILE A 61 1.58 1.88 -3.20
C ILE A 61 1.71 1.86 -1.68
N ARG A 62 2.60 1.01 -1.20
CA ARG A 62 2.98 0.94 0.20
C ARG A 62 3.47 2.30 0.71
N ALA A 63 2.96 2.72 1.87
CA ALA A 63 3.45 3.95 2.49
C ALA A 63 4.95 3.87 2.78
N ASN A 64 5.70 4.95 2.56
CA ASN A 64 7.15 4.98 2.79
C ASN A 64 7.55 4.73 4.27
N SER A 65 6.59 4.68 5.19
CA SER A 65 6.80 4.60 6.64
C SER A 65 6.92 3.18 7.20
N HIS A 66 6.85 2.14 6.37
CA HIS A 66 7.01 0.78 6.86
C HIS A 66 8.50 0.42 7.02
N LYS A 67 8.86 -0.07 8.21
CA LYS A 67 10.23 -0.47 8.57
C LYS A 67 10.56 -1.91 8.18
N LEU A 68 9.56 -2.80 8.28
CA LEU A 68 9.67 -4.21 7.90
C LEU A 68 9.33 -4.40 6.41
N THR A 69 9.68 -5.54 5.83
CA THR A 69 9.17 -6.01 4.53
C THR A 69 7.79 -6.65 4.67
N GLU A 70 7.09 -6.87 3.55
CA GLU A 70 5.77 -7.52 3.55
C GLU A 70 5.84 -8.94 4.14
N THR A 71 6.85 -9.72 3.75
CA THR A 71 7.06 -11.08 4.25
C THR A 71 7.38 -11.11 5.75
N GLU A 72 8.10 -10.12 6.25
CA GLU A 72 8.36 -9.95 7.69
C GLU A 72 7.08 -9.58 8.46
N GLU A 73 6.27 -8.66 7.94
CA GLU A 73 4.99 -8.28 8.56
C GLU A 73 4.01 -9.47 8.57
N GLU A 74 3.92 -10.25 7.49
CA GLU A 74 3.12 -11.48 7.43
C GLU A 74 3.60 -12.53 8.43
N SER A 75 4.92 -12.72 8.54
CA SER A 75 5.50 -13.68 9.48
C SER A 75 5.20 -13.27 10.92
N LEU A 76 5.29 -11.97 11.23
CA LEU A 76 4.95 -11.42 12.53
C LEU A 76 3.45 -11.58 12.84
N GLN A 77 2.58 -11.36 11.86
CA GLN A 77 1.14 -11.56 12.01
C GLN A 77 0.78 -13.02 12.27
N LYS A 78 1.37 -13.96 11.51
CA LYS A 78 1.20 -15.41 11.73
C LYS A 78 1.68 -15.82 13.12
N TRP A 79 2.80 -15.26 13.58
CA TRP A 79 3.30 -15.51 14.93
C TRP A 79 2.33 -15.00 16.01
N ILE A 80 1.78 -13.79 15.86
CA ILE A 80 0.76 -13.23 16.77
C ILE A 80 -0.48 -14.13 16.82
N LEU A 81 -1.01 -14.54 15.66
CA LEU A 81 -2.19 -15.42 15.57
C LEU A 81 -1.93 -16.79 16.19
N SER A 82 -0.73 -17.35 15.97
CA SER A 82 -0.31 -18.61 16.58
C SER A 82 -0.25 -18.51 18.10
N MET A 83 0.21 -17.39 18.66
CA MET A 83 0.21 -17.19 20.12
C MET A 83 -1.19 -16.98 20.70
N ASP A 84 -2.03 -16.22 20.01
CA ASP A 84 -3.42 -16.01 20.42
C ASP A 84 -4.18 -17.35 20.45
N SER A 85 -3.99 -18.20 19.44
CA SER A 85 -4.56 -19.56 19.39
C SER A 85 -4.12 -20.46 20.55
N ARG A 86 -2.97 -20.17 21.16
CA ARG A 86 -2.41 -20.90 22.32
C ARG A 86 -2.87 -20.29 23.66
N GLY A 87 -3.73 -19.28 23.62
CA GLY A 87 -4.24 -18.58 24.81
C GLY A 87 -3.28 -17.55 25.39
N ALA A 88 -2.21 -17.20 24.68
CA ALA A 88 -1.22 -16.22 25.12
C ALA A 88 -1.32 -14.94 24.28
N ALA A 89 -1.95 -13.89 24.83
CA ALA A 89 -2.01 -12.60 24.17
C ALA A 89 -0.62 -11.93 24.16
N PRO A 90 -0.01 -11.66 22.99
CA PRO A 90 1.27 -10.97 22.93
C PRO A 90 1.17 -9.57 23.54
N ARG A 91 2.08 -9.26 24.47
CA ARG A 91 2.25 -7.87 24.92
C ARG A 91 2.89 -7.05 23.78
N PRO A 92 2.56 -5.76 23.63
CA PRO A 92 3.17 -4.92 22.61
C PRO A 92 4.71 -4.88 22.68
N SER A 93 5.30 -4.99 23.87
CA SER A 93 6.75 -5.11 24.05
C SER A 93 7.34 -6.33 23.34
N MET A 94 6.65 -7.46 23.40
CA MET A 94 7.08 -8.72 22.81
C MET A 94 6.99 -8.69 21.27
N VAL A 95 5.95 -8.04 20.74
CA VAL A 95 5.83 -7.79 19.29
C VAL A 95 6.96 -6.88 18.80
N ARG A 96 7.32 -5.87 19.59
CA ARG A 96 8.45 -4.98 19.30
C ARG A 96 9.78 -5.73 19.29
N GLU A 97 10.02 -6.57 20.29
CA GLU A 97 11.23 -7.41 20.37
C GLU A 97 11.33 -8.36 19.19
N MET A 98 10.23 -9.02 18.82
CA MET A 98 10.19 -9.89 17.64
C MET A 98 10.47 -9.12 16.34
N ALA A 99 9.89 -7.92 16.18
CA ALA A 99 10.16 -7.06 15.02
C ALA A 99 11.63 -6.62 14.95
N ASN A 100 12.24 -6.27 16.09
CA ASN A 100 13.66 -5.93 16.16
C ASN A 100 14.54 -7.14 15.84
N LEU A 101 14.18 -8.35 16.32
CA LEU A 101 14.90 -9.58 16.01
C LEU A 101 14.89 -9.87 14.50
N LEU A 102 13.74 -9.66 13.83
CA LEU A 102 13.64 -9.80 12.36
C LEU A 102 14.56 -8.80 11.63
N LEU A 103 14.63 -7.55 12.11
CA LEU A 103 15.50 -6.52 11.55
C LEU A 103 16.99 -6.84 11.76
N GLU A 104 17.36 -7.34 12.94
CA GLU A 104 18.73 -7.79 13.23
C GLU A 104 19.16 -8.94 12.30
N LYS A 105 18.28 -9.92 12.07
CA LYS A 105 18.55 -11.05 11.17
C LYS A 105 18.72 -10.64 9.71
N ARG A 106 18.17 -9.49 9.31
CA ARG A 106 18.34 -8.93 7.96
C ARG A 106 19.75 -8.38 7.72
N GLY A 107 20.57 -8.21 8.77
CA GLY A 107 22.00 -7.88 8.64
C GLY A 107 22.27 -6.51 8.03
N THR A 108 21.32 -5.57 8.08
CA THR A 108 21.54 -4.22 7.58
C THR A 108 22.36 -3.44 8.61
N THR A 109 23.49 -2.86 8.19
CA THR A 109 24.52 -2.19 9.01
C THR A 109 24.01 -1.00 9.85
N LEU A 110 22.73 -0.63 9.70
CA LEU A 110 22.07 0.40 10.48
C LEU A 110 21.29 -0.28 11.59
N VAL A 111 21.45 0.19 12.83
CA VAL A 111 20.65 -0.24 13.98
C VAL A 111 19.19 0.20 13.75
N LEU A 112 18.46 -0.60 12.97
CA LEU A 112 17.06 -0.40 12.67
C LEU A 112 16.28 -0.94 13.85
N SER A 113 16.02 -0.08 14.83
CA SER A 113 15.03 -0.35 15.88
C SER A 113 13.69 0.21 15.46
N VAL A 114 12.61 -0.52 15.77
CA VAL A 114 11.26 0.02 15.64
C VAL A 114 10.97 0.97 16.81
N GLY A 115 10.33 2.10 16.53
CA GLY A 115 9.99 3.10 17.55
C GLY A 115 8.97 2.58 18.56
N GLU A 116 8.87 3.23 19.72
CA GLU A 116 7.98 2.82 20.82
C GLU A 116 6.49 2.74 20.41
N ASN A 117 6.03 3.71 19.62
CA ASN A 117 4.66 3.76 19.09
C ASN A 117 4.46 2.95 17.80
N TRP A 118 5.44 2.15 17.38
CA TRP A 118 5.32 1.38 16.14
C TRP A 118 4.27 0.27 16.26
N VAL A 119 4.26 -0.46 17.37
CA VAL A 119 3.32 -1.58 17.57
C VAL A 119 1.87 -1.10 17.63
N THR A 120 1.60 0.03 18.28
CA THR A 120 0.24 0.59 18.33
C THR A 120 -0.25 1.04 16.95
N LYS A 121 0.65 1.56 16.10
CA LYS A 121 0.34 1.89 14.70
C LYS A 121 0.19 0.64 13.83
N PHE A 122 0.97 -0.41 14.11
CA PHE A 122 0.89 -1.70 13.42
C PHE A 122 -0.46 -2.39 13.69
N VAL A 123 -0.93 -2.39 14.93
CA VAL A 123 -2.22 -3.01 15.32
C VAL A 123 -3.43 -2.22 14.82
N LYS A 124 -3.33 -0.88 14.73
CA LYS A 124 -4.43 -0.01 14.26
C LYS A 124 -4.59 0.03 12.73
N ARG A 125 -3.64 -0.53 12.00
CA ARG A 125 -3.62 -0.51 10.53
C ARG A 125 -4.48 -1.66 9.99
#